data_AF-A0A3M6XPK1-F1
#
_entry.id   AF-A0A3M6XPK1-F1
#
_cell.length_a   1.000
_cell.length_b   1.000
_cell.length_c   1.000
_cell.angle_alpha   90.00
_cell.angle_beta   90.00
_cell.angle_gamma   90.00
#
_symmetry.space_group_name_H-M   'P 1'
#
loop_
_entity.id
_entity.type
_entity.pdbx_description
1 polymer ?
#
loop_
_entity_poly.entity_id
_entity_poly.type
_entity_poly.pdbx_seq_one_letter_code
_entity_poly.pdbx_strand_id
1 'polypeptide(L)'
;MLSSKRAMQADPNLWLDFLPRAVLLTTGNRHFWAAACEDGSLHFWTPAGRRFVSPLVLEAQPVILDCKGWWLLAITAVGQVYVWNIKTMSAPHPPISLSPVLDAASATMQGHLTAAPSLMFARLNSNGRMVVGMSNGDGFAYNPSMFVWQRLSEGWWAVGSQYWNTTDTSVTSTNRSSNTGKGKDKEPSFLDETSPENISAGIIPFLERNTTSQSLLKGRAYFLQRLVKQLLSAEGFEGFESSVSIAHLENRVAAAMTLGAHDEFRVYLIMYAKRIGAENLRGKVEELLKGLSGSMFEEDDDQENEPDEAVDDAVVAWGDGDEIVGWNREDLLKEVTLEYKMGSKGDDHAQIEPQFTAPASTHDFSALLFDMDGTIFDSTPAIVKYWMNMGKEIGVPGEKILETSHGRRSIDMLAILAPEKANWDFVCEAEGRIPKEYGADAVEIPGSRALLESLEKAGAPWAIVTSGTRPLVTGWLDVMKLAQPKYMVTAEEVAKGKPDPACYRLGAKRLGFNDGHGKVQGEAQEDGKSVDASQFLVLEDAPAGVMAGKAAGYKVVALATTHAIHRLVEAGADWIVRDMRSVTLSGWDPRTGRVGIEIKDALKI
;
A
#
# COMPACT_ATOMS: atom_id res chain seq x y z
N MET A 1 -41.80 -6.64 2.99
CA MET A 1 -41.77 -8.08 3.35
C MET A 1 -40.78 -8.78 2.41
N LEU A 2 -39.54 -9.02 2.86
CA LEU A 2 -38.52 -9.78 2.15
C LEU A 2 -37.86 -10.69 3.20
N SER A 3 -38.02 -12.00 3.03
CA SER A 3 -37.52 -13.03 3.94
C SER A 3 -36.22 -13.60 3.38
N SER A 4 -35.15 -13.50 4.17
CA SER A 4 -33.94 -14.30 4.05
C SER A 4 -33.93 -15.34 5.19
N LYS A 5 -34.01 -16.62 4.83
CA LYS A 5 -33.61 -17.76 5.67
C LYS A 5 -32.08 -17.86 5.53
N ARG A 6 -31.23 -18.06 6.54
CA ARG A 6 -31.34 -18.85 7.78
C ARG A 6 -30.11 -18.51 8.65
N ALA A 7 -30.21 -18.87 9.94
CA ALA A 7 -29.12 -19.05 10.92
C ALA A 7 -28.69 -17.82 11.76
N MET A 8 -29.57 -17.39 12.65
CA MET A 8 -29.32 -17.48 14.11
C MET A 8 -30.68 -17.38 14.81
N GLN A 9 -30.84 -18.12 15.90
CA GLN A 9 -32.02 -18.08 16.76
C GLN A 9 -32.05 -16.70 17.43
N ALA A 10 -32.66 -15.72 16.78
CA ALA A 10 -32.84 -14.38 17.32
C ALA A 10 -34.13 -14.35 18.16
N ASP A 11 -34.00 -13.87 19.39
CA ASP A 11 -35.08 -13.61 20.34
C ASP A 11 -36.24 -12.84 19.67
N PRO A 12 -37.52 -13.23 19.86
CA PRO A 12 -38.63 -12.63 19.14
C PRO A 12 -38.99 -11.27 19.77
N ASN A 13 -38.79 -10.20 18.99
CA ASN A 13 -39.13 -8.78 19.26
C ASN A 13 -38.31 -8.06 20.36
N LEU A 14 -37.34 -7.25 19.93
CA LEU A 14 -36.66 -6.29 20.81
C LEU A 14 -37.52 -5.06 21.16
N TRP A 15 -38.34 -4.51 20.25
CA TRP A 15 -39.41 -3.51 20.50
C TRP A 15 -40.12 -3.11 19.19
N LEU A 16 -41.29 -2.46 19.28
CA LEU A 16 -42.07 -1.92 18.15
C LEU A 16 -42.65 -0.55 18.49
N ASP A 17 -42.69 0.36 17.53
CA ASP A 17 -43.32 1.68 17.65
C ASP A 17 -43.98 2.11 16.33
N PHE A 18 -44.96 3.02 16.39
CA PHE A 18 -45.71 3.53 15.25
C PHE A 18 -45.49 5.03 15.06
N LEU A 19 -45.22 5.43 13.82
CA LEU A 19 -45.04 6.82 13.41
C LEU A 19 -46.25 7.32 12.61
N PRO A 20 -46.61 8.61 12.72
CA PRO A 20 -47.76 9.17 12.03
C PRO A 20 -47.54 9.37 10.51
N ARG A 21 -46.32 9.09 10.01
CA ARG A 21 -45.86 9.37 8.65
C ARG A 21 -45.05 8.21 8.10
N ALA A 22 -44.94 8.12 6.78
CA ALA A 22 -44.13 7.11 6.14
C ALA A 22 -42.65 7.32 6.45
N VAL A 23 -42.00 6.27 6.97
CA VAL A 23 -40.56 6.25 7.21
C VAL A 23 -39.84 6.02 5.89
N LEU A 24 -38.95 6.93 5.52
CA LEU A 24 -38.13 6.84 4.31
C LEU A 24 -36.74 6.27 4.59
N LEU A 25 -36.11 6.72 5.68
CA LEU A 25 -34.75 6.32 6.06
C LEU A 25 -34.70 5.93 7.52
N THR A 26 -33.82 4.97 7.84
CA THR A 26 -33.52 4.58 9.22
C THR A 26 -32.03 4.38 9.38
N THR A 27 -31.49 4.79 10.53
CA THR A 27 -30.12 4.47 10.93
C THR A 27 -30.09 4.14 12.42
N GLY A 28 -29.06 3.44 12.87
CA GLY A 28 -28.93 3.11 14.27
C GLY A 28 -27.66 2.35 14.59
N ASN A 29 -27.32 2.37 15.86
CA ASN A 29 -26.19 1.63 16.40
C ASN A 29 -26.48 1.25 17.87
N ARG A 30 -25.47 0.78 18.59
CA ARG A 30 -25.59 0.37 20.01
C ARG A 30 -26.04 1.48 20.97
N HIS A 31 -25.98 2.75 20.57
CA HIS A 31 -26.29 3.91 21.40
C HIS A 31 -27.72 4.43 21.19
N PHE A 32 -28.19 4.49 19.95
CA PHE A 32 -29.53 4.98 19.60
C PHE A 32 -29.98 4.49 18.22
N TRP A 33 -31.28 4.65 17.95
CA TRP A 33 -31.91 4.47 16.65
C TRP A 33 -32.56 5.78 16.20
N ALA A 34 -32.56 6.06 14.91
CA ALA A 34 -33.21 7.21 14.30
C ALA A 34 -33.97 6.84 13.02
N ALA A 35 -35.09 7.51 12.78
CA ALA A 35 -35.90 7.34 11.57
C ALA A 35 -36.31 8.71 11.02
N ALA A 36 -36.20 8.87 9.71
CA ALA A 36 -36.64 10.05 8.97
C ALA A 36 -37.91 9.75 8.18
N CYS A 37 -38.88 10.66 8.24
CA CYS A 37 -40.14 10.55 7.53
C CYS A 37 -40.22 11.47 6.31
N GLU A 38 -41.20 11.21 5.46
CA GLU A 38 -41.47 11.98 4.23
C GLU A 38 -41.76 13.46 4.44
N ASP A 39 -42.26 13.85 5.61
CA ASP A 39 -42.59 15.24 5.94
C ASP A 39 -41.44 16.01 6.58
N GLY A 40 -40.22 15.45 6.59
CA GLY A 40 -39.05 16.06 7.20
C GLY A 40 -38.92 15.81 8.71
N SER A 41 -39.80 15.01 9.31
CA SER A 41 -39.71 14.68 10.73
C SER A 41 -38.66 13.59 11.03
N LEU A 42 -37.88 13.78 12.09
CA LEU A 42 -36.88 12.84 12.61
C LEU A 42 -37.24 12.36 14.00
N HIS A 43 -37.26 11.05 14.18
CA HIS A 43 -37.61 10.40 15.44
C HIS A 43 -36.42 9.61 16.00
N PHE A 44 -36.31 9.54 17.33
CA PHE A 44 -35.16 8.96 18.03
C PHE A 44 -35.58 8.00 19.15
N TRP A 45 -34.87 6.87 19.25
CA TRP A 45 -35.12 5.85 20.27
C TRP A 45 -33.83 5.37 20.92
N THR A 46 -33.92 5.02 22.21
CA THR A 46 -32.87 4.23 22.87
C THR A 46 -32.79 2.84 22.23
N PRO A 47 -31.73 2.06 22.47
CA PRO A 47 -31.62 0.69 21.94
C PRO A 47 -32.78 -0.23 22.36
N ALA A 48 -33.44 0.10 23.48
CA ALA A 48 -34.62 -0.60 24.01
C ALA A 48 -35.97 -0.01 23.53
N GLY A 49 -35.97 0.90 22.56
CA GLY A 49 -37.20 1.40 21.93
C GLY A 49 -37.92 2.54 22.66
N ARG A 50 -37.27 3.19 23.63
CA ARG A 50 -37.85 4.36 24.31
C ARG A 50 -37.57 5.63 23.52
N ARG A 51 -38.60 6.41 23.16
CA ARG A 51 -38.40 7.77 22.63
C ARG A 51 -37.80 8.67 23.70
N PHE A 52 -36.77 9.44 23.36
CA PHE A 52 -36.10 10.34 24.30
C PHE A 52 -35.99 11.78 23.82
N VAL A 53 -36.44 12.09 22.59
CA VAL A 53 -36.55 13.45 22.03
C VAL A 53 -37.86 13.57 21.27
N SER A 54 -38.49 14.74 21.34
CA SER A 54 -39.63 15.09 20.48
C SER A 54 -39.19 15.08 19.01
N PRO A 55 -40.07 14.78 18.05
CA PRO A 55 -39.67 14.70 16.64
C PRO A 55 -39.02 16.01 16.18
N LEU A 56 -37.80 15.93 15.64
CA LEU A 56 -37.14 17.10 15.05
C LEU A 56 -37.76 17.36 13.68
N VAL A 57 -37.94 18.64 13.33
CA VAL A 57 -38.54 19.03 12.06
C VAL A 57 -37.48 19.69 11.20
N LEU A 58 -37.27 19.13 10.01
CA LEU A 58 -36.38 19.68 8.99
C LEU A 58 -37.17 20.45 7.95
N GLU A 59 -36.46 21.27 7.20
CA GLU A 59 -36.99 22.11 6.13
C GLU A 59 -37.42 21.31 4.89
N ALA A 60 -36.88 20.10 4.72
CA ALA A 60 -37.25 19.19 3.63
C ALA A 60 -37.02 17.71 4.03
N GLN A 61 -37.52 16.79 3.20
CA GLN A 61 -37.33 15.36 3.41
C GLN A 61 -35.83 14.97 3.43
N PRO A 62 -35.37 14.17 4.40
CA PRO A 62 -34.03 13.59 4.38
C PRO A 62 -33.85 12.61 3.22
N VAL A 63 -32.71 12.71 2.54
CA VAL A 63 -32.27 11.80 1.47
C VAL A 63 -31.06 10.97 1.88
N ILE A 64 -30.29 11.44 2.87
CA ILE A 64 -29.21 10.66 3.50
C ILE A 64 -29.37 10.77 5.01
N LEU A 65 -29.25 9.63 5.68
CA LEU A 65 -29.27 9.53 7.13
C LEU A 65 -28.20 8.51 7.55
N ASP A 66 -27.23 8.94 8.36
CA ASP A 66 -26.13 8.09 8.82
C ASP A 66 -25.78 8.37 10.29
N CYS A 67 -25.18 7.41 10.97
CA CYS A 67 -24.75 7.59 12.36
C CYS A 67 -23.43 6.89 12.67
N LYS A 68 -22.62 7.51 13.55
CA LYS A 68 -21.40 6.91 14.10
C LYS A 68 -21.22 7.30 15.56
N GLY A 69 -21.20 6.32 16.45
CA GLY A 69 -21.19 6.57 17.89
C GLY A 69 -22.44 7.34 18.32
N TRP A 70 -22.26 8.51 18.91
CA TRP A 70 -23.34 9.40 19.30
C TRP A 70 -23.67 10.48 18.26
N TRP A 71 -23.01 10.46 17.11
CA TRP A 71 -23.21 11.46 16.06
C TRP A 71 -24.22 10.98 15.03
N LEU A 72 -25.10 11.88 14.62
CA LEU A 72 -26.05 11.71 13.53
C LEU A 72 -25.76 12.72 12.42
N LEU A 73 -25.80 12.25 11.18
CA LEU A 73 -25.78 13.05 9.96
C LEU A 73 -27.12 12.93 9.25
N ALA A 74 -27.71 14.04 8.87
CA ALA A 74 -28.86 14.08 7.97
C ALA A 74 -28.60 15.08 6.83
N ILE A 75 -28.87 14.66 5.59
CA ILE A 75 -28.85 15.54 4.41
C ILE A 75 -30.25 15.55 3.81
N THR A 76 -30.78 16.73 3.57
CA THR A 76 -32.13 16.93 3.04
C THR A 76 -32.14 17.02 1.51
N ALA A 77 -33.32 16.88 0.91
CA ALA A 77 -33.50 16.98 -0.54
C ALA A 77 -33.16 18.35 -1.12
N VAL A 78 -33.11 19.41 -0.30
CA VAL A 78 -32.66 20.76 -0.71
C VAL A 78 -31.16 20.97 -0.49
N GLY A 79 -30.42 19.93 -0.09
CA GLY A 79 -28.98 19.96 0.08
C GLY A 79 -28.50 20.64 1.36
N GLN A 80 -29.33 20.73 2.41
CA GLN A 80 -28.87 21.13 3.73
C GLN A 80 -28.33 19.93 4.49
N VAL A 81 -27.25 20.16 5.23
CA VAL A 81 -26.57 19.16 6.05
C VAL A 81 -26.68 19.52 7.51
N TYR A 82 -27.11 18.53 8.28
CA TYR A 82 -27.25 18.60 9.71
C TYR A 82 -26.35 17.56 10.38
N VAL A 83 -25.62 17.99 11.40
CA VAL A 83 -24.84 17.10 12.27
C VAL A 83 -25.21 17.38 13.72
N TRP A 84 -25.58 16.33 14.44
CA TRP A 84 -25.94 16.41 15.85
C TRP A 84 -25.20 15.38 16.68
N ASN A 85 -24.79 15.80 17.87
CA ASN A 85 -24.41 14.89 18.95
C ASN A 85 -25.64 14.57 19.78
N ILE A 86 -26.12 13.34 19.66
CA ILE A 86 -27.33 12.87 20.33
C ILE A 86 -27.11 12.65 21.83
N LYS A 87 -25.86 12.48 22.28
CA LYS A 87 -25.54 12.35 23.71
C LYS A 87 -25.71 13.68 24.43
N THR A 88 -25.20 14.77 23.83
CA THR A 88 -25.17 16.11 24.43
C THR A 88 -26.33 16.99 23.95
N MET A 89 -27.13 16.51 22.99
CA MET A 89 -28.22 17.28 22.36
C MET A 89 -27.75 18.62 21.78
N SER A 90 -26.61 18.60 21.11
CA SER A 90 -25.99 19.79 20.51
C SER A 90 -25.57 19.54 19.07
N ALA A 91 -25.35 20.62 18.32
CA ALA A 91 -24.75 20.59 17.00
C ALA A 91 -23.38 21.29 17.04
N PRO A 92 -22.36 20.79 16.32
CA PRO A 92 -21.04 21.44 16.29
C PRO A 92 -21.04 22.71 15.42
N HIS A 93 -22.03 22.87 14.54
CA HIS A 93 -22.23 24.03 13.66
C HIS A 93 -23.72 24.16 13.30
N PRO A 94 -24.17 25.33 12.82
CA PRO A 94 -25.51 25.49 12.21
C PRO A 94 -25.69 24.63 10.95
N PRO A 95 -26.91 24.49 10.41
CA PRO A 95 -27.14 23.76 9.16
C PRO A 95 -26.30 24.31 8.00
N ILE A 96 -25.72 23.42 7.19
CA ILE A 96 -24.76 23.78 6.14
C ILE A 96 -25.34 23.48 4.76
N SER A 97 -25.17 24.39 3.80
CA SER A 97 -25.49 24.13 2.39
C SER A 97 -24.41 23.29 1.69
N LEU A 98 -24.81 22.30 0.89
CA LEU A 98 -23.95 21.58 -0.04
C LEU A 98 -23.69 22.32 -1.36
N SER A 99 -24.35 23.46 -1.62
CA SER A 99 -24.18 24.21 -2.87
C SER A 99 -22.71 24.47 -3.22
N PRO A 100 -21.86 24.98 -2.30
CA PRO A 100 -20.46 25.27 -2.66
C PRO A 100 -19.69 24.04 -3.13
N VAL A 101 -19.99 22.87 -2.57
CA VAL A 101 -19.36 21.59 -2.94
C VAL A 101 -19.84 21.13 -4.33
N LEU A 102 -21.16 21.23 -4.58
CA LEU A 102 -21.76 20.88 -5.87
C LEU A 102 -21.29 21.81 -6.99
N ASP A 103 -21.21 23.12 -6.71
CA ASP A 103 -20.74 24.14 -7.64
C ASP A 103 -19.25 23.94 -7.96
N ALA A 104 -18.43 23.71 -6.93
CA ALA A 104 -17.01 23.41 -7.10
C ALA A 104 -16.78 22.15 -7.93
N ALA A 105 -17.57 21.10 -7.70
CA ALA A 105 -17.49 19.86 -8.49
C ALA A 105 -17.96 20.05 -9.94
N SER A 106 -18.86 21.02 -10.18
CA SER A 106 -19.35 21.34 -11.52
C SER A 106 -18.33 22.15 -12.32
N ALA A 107 -17.58 23.04 -11.65
CA ALA A 107 -16.55 23.85 -12.28
C ALA A 107 -15.36 23.03 -12.83
N THR A 108 -15.13 21.82 -12.30
CA THR A 108 -14.05 20.93 -12.76
C THR A 108 -14.46 20.05 -13.94
N MET A 109 -15.70 20.14 -14.42
CA MET A 109 -16.17 19.41 -15.60
C MET A 109 -15.57 19.99 -16.89
N GLN A 110 -15.08 19.12 -17.77
CA GLN A 110 -14.55 19.51 -19.08
C GLN A 110 -15.69 19.86 -20.06
N GLY A 111 -15.36 20.49 -21.19
CA GLY A 111 -16.32 20.93 -22.22
C GLY A 111 -17.05 19.81 -23.00
N HIS A 112 -17.01 18.56 -22.55
CA HIS A 112 -17.74 17.44 -23.15
C HIS A 112 -19.01 17.14 -22.35
N LEU A 113 -20.07 16.71 -23.04
CA LEU A 113 -21.34 16.32 -22.42
C LEU A 113 -21.12 15.20 -21.40
N THR A 114 -21.22 15.53 -20.13
CA THR A 114 -21.09 14.60 -19.01
C THR A 114 -22.25 14.80 -18.04
N ALA A 115 -22.61 13.75 -17.31
CA ALA A 115 -23.64 13.85 -16.27
C ALA A 115 -23.19 14.83 -15.19
N ALA A 116 -24.12 15.66 -14.70
CA ALA A 116 -23.85 16.59 -13.62
C ALA A 116 -23.25 15.87 -12.40
N PRO A 117 -22.32 16.51 -11.67
CA PRO A 117 -21.76 15.94 -10.44
C PRO A 117 -22.86 15.64 -9.43
N SER A 118 -22.73 14.48 -8.78
CA SER A 118 -23.65 14.00 -7.76
C SER A 118 -22.87 13.55 -6.54
N LEU A 119 -23.55 13.53 -5.40
CA LEU A 119 -23.00 13.04 -4.16
C LEU A 119 -22.95 11.51 -4.18
N MET A 120 -21.75 10.92 -4.08
CA MET A 120 -21.55 9.47 -4.02
C MET A 120 -21.77 8.92 -2.62
N PHE A 121 -21.30 9.66 -1.61
CA PHE A 121 -21.55 9.37 -0.20
C PHE A 121 -21.38 10.63 0.64
N ALA A 122 -21.96 10.57 1.84
CA ALA A 122 -21.62 11.44 2.95
C ALA A 122 -21.46 10.57 4.21
N ARG A 123 -20.40 10.77 4.98
CA ARG A 123 -20.05 9.95 6.15
C ARG A 123 -19.58 10.80 7.30
N LEU A 124 -19.74 10.28 8.52
CA LEU A 124 -19.18 10.85 9.75
C LEU A 124 -18.01 10.02 10.25
N ASN A 125 -17.03 10.70 10.86
CA ASN A 125 -16.06 10.04 11.73
C ASN A 125 -16.53 10.00 13.20
N SER A 126 -15.72 9.40 14.08
CA SER A 126 -16.03 9.26 15.51
C SER A 126 -16.12 10.59 16.27
N ASN A 127 -15.52 11.65 15.72
CA ASN A 127 -15.51 12.99 16.30
C ASN A 127 -16.66 13.87 15.78
N GLY A 128 -17.55 13.32 14.96
CA GLY A 128 -18.66 14.08 14.37
C GLY A 128 -18.23 14.99 13.23
N ARG A 129 -17.04 14.78 12.66
CA ARG A 129 -16.61 15.48 11.43
C ARG A 129 -17.14 14.73 10.23
N MET A 130 -17.73 15.47 9.29
CA MET A 130 -18.29 14.89 8.08
C MET A 130 -17.33 15.00 6.91
N VAL A 131 -17.41 14.01 6.02
CA VAL A 131 -16.80 14.06 4.70
C VAL A 131 -17.84 13.71 3.64
N VAL A 132 -17.70 14.32 2.47
CA VAL A 132 -18.53 14.07 1.30
C VAL A 132 -17.66 13.73 0.11
N GLY A 133 -18.04 12.68 -0.63
CA GLY A 133 -17.38 12.25 -1.84
C GLY A 133 -18.27 12.50 -3.05
N MET A 134 -17.71 13.12 -4.08
CA MET A 134 -18.44 13.51 -5.30
C MET A 134 -18.18 12.53 -6.45
N SER A 135 -19.08 12.49 -7.42
CA SER A 135 -19.01 11.60 -8.59
C SER A 135 -17.95 12.01 -9.62
N ASN A 136 -17.40 13.21 -9.50
CA ASN A 136 -16.23 13.66 -10.26
C ASN A 136 -14.91 13.27 -9.56
N GLY A 137 -14.98 12.60 -8.40
CA GLY A 137 -13.82 12.17 -7.63
C GLY A 137 -13.36 13.16 -6.56
N ASP A 138 -13.91 14.36 -6.48
CA ASP A 138 -13.51 15.30 -5.44
C ASP A 138 -14.07 14.88 -4.07
N GLY A 139 -13.26 15.06 -3.03
CA GLY A 139 -13.60 14.79 -1.64
C GLY A 139 -13.50 16.07 -0.81
N PHE A 140 -14.51 16.33 0.01
CA PHE A 140 -14.60 17.53 0.84
C PHE A 140 -14.89 17.18 2.30
N ALA A 141 -14.42 18.03 3.20
CA ALA A 141 -14.81 18.04 4.60
C ALA A 141 -15.27 19.44 5.00
N TYR A 142 -16.13 19.53 6.01
CA TYR A 142 -16.52 20.83 6.55
C TYR A 142 -15.66 21.17 7.76
N ASN A 143 -15.10 22.38 7.78
CA ASN A 143 -14.40 22.91 8.94
C ASN A 143 -15.40 23.71 9.80
N PRO A 144 -15.76 23.22 11.00
CA PRO A 144 -16.75 23.88 11.83
C PRO A 144 -16.21 25.10 12.58
N SER A 145 -14.90 25.26 12.69
CA SER A 145 -14.29 26.45 13.31
C SER A 145 -14.26 27.62 12.33
N MET A 146 -13.99 27.34 11.04
CA MET A 146 -13.93 28.34 9.98
C MET A 146 -15.25 28.49 9.20
N PHE A 147 -16.24 27.64 9.49
CA PHE A 147 -17.54 27.58 8.81
C PHE A 147 -17.46 27.43 7.28
N VAL A 148 -16.49 26.68 6.77
CA VAL A 148 -16.23 26.54 5.33
C VAL A 148 -15.97 25.10 4.91
N TRP A 149 -16.37 24.77 3.67
CA TRP A 149 -15.98 23.51 3.02
C TRP A 149 -14.53 23.58 2.58
N GLN A 150 -13.78 22.52 2.88
CA GLN A 150 -12.41 22.31 2.48
C GLN A 150 -12.34 21.12 1.53
N ARG A 151 -11.56 21.27 0.45
CA ARG A 151 -11.27 20.17 -0.47
C ARG A 151 -10.09 19.39 0.08
N LEU A 152 -10.29 18.10 0.32
CA LEU A 152 -9.26 17.22 0.89
C LEU A 152 -8.67 16.26 -0.13
N SER A 153 -9.45 15.90 -1.16
CA SER A 153 -9.06 14.87 -2.13
C SER A 153 -9.51 15.28 -3.53
N GLU A 154 -8.64 15.20 -4.52
CA GLU A 154 -8.95 15.53 -5.91
C GLU A 154 -7.99 14.82 -6.87
N GLY A 155 -8.34 14.82 -8.16
CA GLY A 155 -7.58 14.09 -9.19
C GLY A 155 -6.14 14.59 -9.38
N TRP A 156 -5.83 15.85 -9.00
CA TRP A 156 -4.49 16.42 -9.08
C TRP A 156 -3.49 15.64 -8.21
N TRP A 157 -3.83 15.45 -6.93
CA TRP A 157 -3.01 14.69 -5.99
C TRP A 157 -2.88 13.22 -6.42
N ALA A 158 -3.96 12.66 -6.96
CA ALA A 158 -4.00 11.27 -7.42
C ALA A 158 -3.06 10.94 -8.57
N VAL A 159 -2.68 11.94 -9.36
CA VAL A 159 -1.81 11.77 -10.53
C VAL A 159 -0.40 12.25 -10.25
N GLY A 160 -0.23 13.30 -9.45
CA GLY A 160 1.06 13.97 -9.27
C GLY A 160 1.83 13.60 -8.00
N SER A 161 1.21 12.96 -7.00
CA SER A 161 1.88 12.66 -5.73
C SER A 161 2.35 11.21 -5.65
N GLN A 162 3.61 11.01 -5.24
CA GLN A 162 4.17 9.69 -4.90
C GLN A 162 3.54 9.07 -3.65
N TYR A 163 2.87 9.89 -2.83
CA TYR A 163 2.28 9.45 -1.57
C TYR A 163 0.79 9.07 -1.71
N TRP A 164 0.21 9.15 -2.91
CA TRP A 164 -1.16 8.71 -3.14
C TRP A 164 -1.34 7.22 -2.81
N ASN A 165 -2.41 6.85 -2.08
CA ASN A 165 -2.70 5.48 -1.62
C ASN A 165 -1.61 4.78 -0.76
N THR A 166 -0.62 5.49 -0.21
CA THR A 166 0.43 4.88 0.65
C THR A 166 -0.07 4.25 1.95
N THR A 167 -1.35 4.43 2.29
CA THR A 167 -2.03 3.83 3.45
C THR A 167 -2.91 2.62 3.11
N ASP A 168 -3.07 2.28 1.83
CA ASP A 168 -3.77 1.07 1.36
C ASP A 168 -2.84 -0.14 1.19
N THR A 169 -1.53 0.10 1.26
CA THR A 169 -0.49 -0.94 1.32
C THR A 169 0.08 -1.00 2.73
N SER A 170 0.47 -2.20 3.15
CA SER A 170 1.01 -2.58 4.45
C SER A 170 2.34 -1.88 4.80
N VAL A 171 2.34 -0.56 4.96
CA VAL A 171 3.50 0.24 5.39
C VAL A 171 3.57 0.37 6.92
N THR A 172 2.71 -0.34 7.67
CA THR A 172 2.74 -0.36 9.16
C THR A 172 3.01 -1.75 9.75
N SER A 173 3.27 -2.79 8.96
CA SER A 173 3.65 -4.12 9.47
C SER A 173 5.15 -4.32 9.70
N THR A 174 5.99 -3.30 9.49
CA THR A 174 7.45 -3.39 9.63
C THR A 174 7.98 -3.49 11.08
N ASN A 175 7.12 -3.56 12.10
CA ASN A 175 7.58 -3.79 13.49
C ASN A 175 7.06 -5.08 14.16
N ARG A 176 6.33 -5.96 13.46
CA ARG A 176 5.84 -7.23 14.05
C ARG A 176 6.43 -8.47 13.41
N SER A 177 7.75 -8.67 13.51
CA SER A 177 8.30 -10.03 13.67
C SER A 177 9.73 -10.03 14.21
N SER A 178 9.87 -10.08 15.54
CA SER A 178 10.86 -10.93 16.25
C SER A 178 10.89 -10.59 17.75
N ASN A 179 10.04 -11.23 18.55
CA ASN A 179 10.42 -11.58 19.91
C ASN A 179 9.51 -12.63 20.56
N THR A 180 9.61 -13.88 20.10
CA THR A 180 9.40 -15.02 20.99
C THR A 180 10.71 -15.35 21.68
N GLY A 181 11.12 -14.49 22.61
CA GLY A 181 12.28 -14.67 23.48
C GLY A 181 11.93 -14.16 24.87
N LYS A 182 11.80 -15.08 25.83
CA LYS A 182 11.70 -14.73 27.25
C LYS A 182 12.97 -13.94 27.65
N GLY A 183 12.84 -12.64 27.86
CA GLY A 183 13.93 -11.77 28.34
C GLY A 183 13.36 -10.42 28.80
N LYS A 184 13.78 -9.98 29.99
CA LYS A 184 13.28 -8.82 30.74
C LYS A 184 13.50 -7.48 30.03
N ASP A 185 12.56 -6.56 30.29
CA ASP A 185 12.64 -5.09 30.23
C ASP A 185 13.26 -4.46 28.96
N LYS A 186 12.48 -4.41 27.87
CA LYS A 186 12.62 -3.39 26.82
C LYS A 186 11.30 -2.64 26.70
N GLU A 187 11.36 -1.31 26.80
CA GLU A 187 10.21 -0.43 26.56
C GLU A 187 9.64 -0.69 25.15
N PRO A 188 8.30 -0.79 25.00
CA PRO A 188 7.67 -1.01 23.70
C PRO A 188 7.93 0.18 22.78
N SER A 189 8.25 -0.07 21.50
CA SER A 189 8.33 1.00 20.51
C SER A 189 6.93 1.56 20.23
N PHE A 190 6.78 2.89 20.28
CA PHE A 190 5.51 3.62 20.11
C PHE A 190 4.70 3.32 18.83
N LEU A 191 5.31 2.73 17.78
CA LEU A 191 4.61 2.31 16.55
C LEU A 191 3.76 1.04 16.72
N ASP A 192 3.91 0.31 17.81
CA ASP A 192 3.19 -0.95 18.06
C ASP A 192 1.73 -0.72 18.52
N GLU A 193 1.36 0.53 18.83
CA GLU A 193 0.02 0.94 19.29
C GLU A 193 -0.96 1.26 18.15
N THR A 194 -0.48 1.70 16.99
CA THR A 194 -1.32 2.06 15.84
C THR A 194 -1.57 0.87 14.91
N SER A 195 -2.83 0.44 14.75
CA SER A 195 -3.14 -0.70 13.87
C SER A 195 -3.19 -0.29 12.38
N PRO A 196 -2.50 -1.01 11.47
CA PRO A 196 -2.59 -0.78 10.02
C PRO A 196 -4.03 -0.81 9.50
N GLU A 197 -4.85 -1.70 10.06
CA GLU A 197 -6.26 -1.89 9.69
C GLU A 197 -7.12 -0.66 9.99
N ASN A 198 -6.84 0.05 11.09
CA ASN A 198 -7.53 1.31 11.43
C ASN A 198 -7.19 2.43 10.45
N ILE A 199 -5.95 2.46 9.95
CA ILE A 199 -5.49 3.48 8.99
C ILE A 199 -6.08 3.20 7.61
N SER A 200 -6.05 1.96 7.13
CA SER A 200 -6.75 1.58 5.89
C SER A 200 -8.28 1.63 6.04
N ALA A 201 -8.83 1.70 7.25
CA ALA A 201 -10.25 2.02 7.45
C ALA A 201 -10.49 3.54 7.67
N GLY A 202 -9.44 4.35 7.61
CA GLY A 202 -9.43 5.78 7.88
C GLY A 202 -10.30 6.60 6.93
N ILE A 203 -10.64 7.82 7.36
CA ILE A 203 -11.60 8.68 6.66
C ILE A 203 -10.96 9.37 5.45
N ILE A 204 -9.67 9.70 5.50
CA ILE A 204 -8.94 10.29 4.36
C ILE A 204 -8.66 9.22 3.29
N PRO A 205 -8.12 8.03 3.61
CA PRO A 205 -7.98 6.93 2.64
C PRO A 205 -9.29 6.55 1.96
N PHE A 206 -10.41 6.61 2.69
CA PHE A 206 -11.73 6.39 2.09
C PHE A 206 -12.10 7.44 1.03
N LEU A 207 -11.81 8.72 1.27
CA LEU A 207 -11.98 9.79 0.26
C LEU A 207 -11.09 9.54 -0.96
N GLU A 208 -9.82 9.19 -0.76
CA GLU A 208 -8.86 8.97 -1.83
C GLU A 208 -9.21 7.74 -2.69
N ARG A 209 -9.75 6.67 -2.09
CA ARG A 209 -10.30 5.53 -2.83
C ARG A 209 -11.47 5.92 -3.72
N ASN A 210 -12.33 6.84 -3.25
CA ASN A 210 -13.40 7.36 -4.09
C ASN A 210 -12.84 8.18 -5.24
N THR A 211 -11.88 9.06 -4.99
CA THR A 211 -11.19 9.82 -6.04
C THR A 211 -10.58 8.87 -7.07
N THR A 212 -9.91 7.81 -6.62
CA THR A 212 -9.35 6.76 -7.49
C THR A 212 -10.45 6.08 -8.32
N SER A 213 -11.56 5.70 -7.68
CA SER A 213 -12.66 5.00 -8.34
C SER A 213 -13.41 5.87 -9.35
N GLN A 214 -13.59 7.16 -9.07
CA GLN A 214 -14.38 8.06 -9.89
C GLN A 214 -13.56 8.80 -10.96
N SER A 215 -12.30 9.13 -10.69
CA SER A 215 -11.44 9.88 -11.62
C SER A 215 -10.46 9.00 -12.40
N LEU A 216 -9.70 8.14 -11.71
CA LEU A 216 -8.67 7.31 -12.35
C LEU A 216 -9.30 6.15 -13.12
N LEU A 217 -10.15 5.35 -12.48
CA LEU A 217 -10.73 4.14 -13.11
C LEU A 217 -11.75 4.45 -14.22
N LYS A 218 -12.40 5.61 -14.19
CA LYS A 218 -13.32 6.05 -15.26
C LYS A 218 -12.63 6.83 -16.38
N GLY A 219 -11.29 6.87 -16.38
CA GLY A 219 -10.49 7.52 -17.43
C GLY A 219 -10.58 9.05 -17.47
N ARG A 220 -11.19 9.68 -16.47
CA ARG A 220 -11.38 11.13 -16.40
C ARG A 220 -10.09 11.89 -16.07
N ALA A 221 -9.12 11.19 -15.49
CA ALA A 221 -7.79 11.71 -15.16
C ALA A 221 -6.76 11.58 -16.30
N TYR A 222 -7.11 11.02 -17.46
CA TYR A 222 -6.16 10.81 -18.57
C TYR A 222 -5.52 12.12 -19.05
N PHE A 223 -6.29 13.22 -19.06
CA PHE A 223 -5.79 14.54 -19.38
C PHE A 223 -4.70 15.01 -18.39
N LEU A 224 -4.96 14.85 -17.09
CA LEU A 224 -4.02 15.19 -16.02
C LEU A 224 -2.76 14.33 -16.09
N GLN A 225 -2.90 13.01 -16.35
CA GLN A 225 -1.76 12.10 -16.53
C GLN A 225 -0.88 12.54 -17.71
N ARG A 226 -1.51 12.90 -18.84
CA ARG A 226 -0.77 13.41 -20.00
C ARG A 226 -0.08 14.73 -19.70
N LEU A 227 -0.75 15.65 -19.00
CA LEU A 227 -0.19 16.93 -18.61
C LEU A 227 1.03 16.74 -17.69
N VAL A 228 0.91 15.92 -16.64
CA VAL A 228 2.01 15.61 -15.72
C VAL A 228 3.18 14.98 -16.47
N LYS A 229 2.93 14.03 -17.38
CA LYS A 229 3.98 13.44 -18.21
C LYS A 229 4.70 14.48 -19.09
N GLN A 230 3.96 15.44 -19.64
CA GLN A 230 4.55 16.54 -20.41
C GLN A 230 5.39 17.47 -19.53
N LEU A 231 4.90 17.81 -18.34
CA LEU A 231 5.63 18.63 -17.38
C LEU A 231 6.92 17.94 -16.93
N LEU A 232 6.88 16.65 -16.60
CA LEU A 232 8.07 15.87 -16.21
C LEU A 232 9.13 15.79 -17.33
N SER A 233 8.73 15.92 -18.59
CA SER A 233 9.65 15.95 -19.74
C SER A 233 10.15 17.35 -20.12
N ALA A 234 9.60 18.40 -19.50
CA ALA A 234 9.94 19.78 -19.81
C ALA A 234 11.13 20.25 -18.95
N GLU A 235 12.06 20.96 -19.58
CA GLU A 235 13.17 21.61 -18.87
C GLU A 235 12.64 22.56 -17.77
N GLY A 236 13.22 22.48 -16.58
CA GLY A 236 12.81 23.29 -15.42
C GLY A 236 11.76 22.67 -14.50
N PHE A 237 11.28 21.45 -14.78
CA PHE A 237 10.29 20.74 -13.95
C PHE A 237 10.86 19.51 -13.21
N GLU A 238 12.18 19.42 -13.06
CA GLU A 238 12.86 18.29 -12.40
C GLU A 238 12.39 18.06 -10.95
N GLY A 239 12.03 19.13 -10.22
CA GLY A 239 11.50 19.06 -8.85
C GLY A 239 9.97 19.00 -8.75
N PHE A 240 9.25 18.89 -9.88
CA PHE A 240 7.79 18.97 -9.91
C PHE A 240 7.12 17.91 -9.03
N GLU A 241 7.54 16.65 -9.19
CA GLU A 241 6.96 15.52 -8.47
C GLU A 241 7.22 15.59 -6.96
N SER A 242 8.42 16.04 -6.57
CA SER A 242 8.77 16.28 -5.17
C SER A 242 7.89 17.37 -4.57
N SER A 243 7.76 18.51 -5.25
CA SER A 243 6.93 19.64 -4.80
C SER A 243 5.46 19.25 -4.62
N VAL A 244 4.89 18.55 -5.60
CA VAL A 244 3.50 18.06 -5.53
C VAL A 244 3.33 17.03 -4.40
N SER A 245 4.34 16.17 -4.19
CA SER A 245 4.31 15.17 -3.12
C SER A 245 4.34 15.79 -1.73
N ILE A 246 5.16 16.83 -1.53
CA ILE A 246 5.22 17.58 -0.27
C ILE A 246 3.91 18.33 -0.02
N ALA A 247 3.38 19.03 -1.02
CA ALA A 247 2.10 19.74 -0.90
C ALA A 247 0.94 18.78 -0.58
N HIS A 248 0.95 17.58 -1.15
CA HIS A 248 -0.04 16.56 -0.83
C HIS A 248 0.07 16.06 0.62
N LEU A 249 1.28 15.83 1.12
CA LEU A 249 1.51 15.46 2.52
C LEU A 249 1.06 16.57 3.48
N GLU A 250 1.33 17.83 3.16
CA GLU A 250 0.84 19.00 3.92
C GLU A 250 -0.68 19.00 3.98
N ASN A 251 -1.35 18.80 2.84
CA ASN A 251 -2.80 18.67 2.78
C ASN A 251 -3.32 17.52 3.64
N ARG A 252 -2.67 16.35 3.64
CA ARG A 252 -3.06 15.20 4.47
C ARG A 252 -2.90 15.45 5.96
N VAL A 253 -1.81 16.10 6.38
CA VAL A 253 -1.58 16.47 7.79
C VAL A 253 -2.66 17.46 8.25
N ALA A 254 -2.91 18.52 7.47
CA ALA A 254 -3.95 19.50 7.76
C ALA A 254 -5.37 18.88 7.77
N ALA A 255 -5.64 17.97 6.84
CA ALA A 255 -6.89 17.21 6.76
C ALA A 255 -7.10 16.36 8.02
N ALA A 256 -6.08 15.60 8.42
CA ALA A 256 -6.17 14.71 9.58
C ALA A 256 -6.38 15.52 10.87
N MET A 257 -5.72 16.68 10.99
CA MET A 257 -5.93 17.61 12.09
C MET A 257 -7.37 18.14 12.15
N THR A 258 -7.90 18.63 11.02
CA THR A 258 -9.28 19.15 10.94
C THR A 258 -10.32 18.07 11.27
N LEU A 259 -10.08 16.86 10.78
CA LEU A 259 -10.94 15.71 11.01
C LEU A 259 -10.78 15.15 12.43
N GLY A 260 -9.72 15.50 13.16
CA GLY A 260 -9.36 14.86 14.43
C GLY A 260 -9.04 13.38 14.24
N ALA A 261 -8.50 13.00 13.09
CA ALA A 261 -8.16 11.62 12.76
C ALA A 261 -6.85 11.23 13.48
N HIS A 262 -6.98 10.82 14.74
CA HIS A 262 -5.87 10.51 15.66
C HIS A 262 -4.74 9.71 15.02
N ASP A 263 -5.03 8.49 14.54
CA ASP A 263 -4.01 7.59 14.00
C ASP A 263 -3.47 8.06 12.63
N GLU A 264 -4.34 8.63 11.79
CA GLU A 264 -3.97 9.13 10.45
C GLU A 264 -3.02 10.34 10.56
N PHE A 265 -3.25 11.23 11.53
CA PHE A 265 -2.45 12.44 11.74
C PHE A 265 -0.98 12.13 11.99
N ARG A 266 -0.69 11.23 12.95
CA ARG A 266 0.69 10.85 13.30
C ARG A 266 1.43 10.27 12.10
N VAL A 267 0.79 9.36 11.37
CA VAL A 267 1.41 8.70 10.20
C VAL A 267 1.74 9.72 9.11
N TYR A 268 0.81 10.62 8.79
CA TYR A 268 1.06 11.64 7.77
C TYR A 268 2.10 12.68 8.22
N LEU A 269 2.13 13.02 9.50
CA LEU A 269 3.14 13.90 10.07
C LEU A 269 4.55 13.32 9.93
N ILE A 270 4.72 12.03 10.23
CA ILE A 270 5.99 11.32 10.07
C ILE A 270 6.40 11.24 8.60
N MET A 271 5.48 10.88 7.70
CA MET A 271 5.75 10.85 6.25
C MET A 271 6.17 12.23 5.74
N TYR A 272 5.52 13.28 6.21
CA TYR A 272 5.87 14.67 5.90
C TYR A 272 7.27 15.03 6.38
N ALA A 273 7.56 14.82 7.68
CA ALA A 273 8.87 15.09 8.29
C ALA A 273 10.01 14.38 7.55
N LYS A 274 9.80 13.10 7.22
CA LYS A 274 10.78 12.31 6.46
C LYS A 274 11.01 12.88 5.07
N ARG A 275 9.96 13.33 4.38
CA ARG A 275 10.09 13.87 3.02
C ARG A 275 10.77 15.23 3.00
N ILE A 276 10.38 16.16 3.87
CA ILE A 276 11.03 17.49 3.94
C ILE A 276 12.49 17.39 4.41
N GLY A 277 12.81 16.39 5.24
CA GLY A 277 14.17 16.07 5.63
C GLY A 277 15.02 15.54 4.48
N ALA A 278 14.48 14.60 3.68
CA ALA A 278 15.15 14.03 2.52
C ALA A 278 15.40 15.07 1.40
N GLU A 279 14.54 16.07 1.29
CA GLU A 279 14.65 17.16 0.31
C GLU A 279 15.42 18.37 0.87
N ASN A 280 15.98 18.25 2.08
CA ASN A 280 16.80 19.26 2.76
C ASN A 280 16.12 20.64 2.86
N LEU A 281 14.80 20.66 3.03
CA LEU A 281 14.00 21.89 3.13
C LEU A 281 14.06 22.48 4.54
N ARG A 282 15.21 23.03 4.91
CA ARG A 282 15.52 23.52 6.27
C ARG A 282 14.45 24.45 6.84
N GLY A 283 13.96 25.41 6.06
CA GLY A 283 12.93 26.34 6.51
C GLY A 283 11.62 25.64 6.94
N LYS A 284 11.16 24.65 6.17
CA LYS A 284 9.96 23.87 6.52
C LYS A 284 10.19 22.97 7.74
N VAL A 285 11.40 22.44 7.89
CA VAL A 285 11.76 21.63 9.06
C VAL A 285 11.78 22.49 10.32
N GLU A 286 12.41 23.67 10.26
CA GLU A 286 12.45 24.60 11.38
C GLU A 286 11.04 25.06 11.77
N GLU A 287 10.19 25.39 10.80
CA GLU A 287 8.78 25.73 11.05
C GLU A 287 8.02 24.55 11.69
N LEU A 288 8.21 23.33 11.20
CA LEU A 288 7.57 22.14 11.75
C LEU A 288 8.01 21.88 13.20
N LEU A 289 9.31 21.97 13.48
CA LEU A 289 9.86 21.75 14.81
C LEU A 289 9.39 22.83 15.79
N LYS A 290 9.40 24.11 15.38
CA LYS A 290 8.85 25.23 16.17
C LYS A 290 7.35 25.03 16.44
N GLY A 291 6.59 24.60 15.44
CA GLY A 291 5.16 24.32 15.58
C GLY A 291 4.84 23.17 16.55
N LEU A 292 5.68 22.13 16.56
CA LEU A 292 5.55 20.98 17.48
C LEU A 292 6.05 21.28 18.89
N SER A 293 7.09 22.11 19.05
CA SER A 293 7.54 22.56 20.37
C SER A 293 6.53 23.50 21.03
N GLY A 294 5.74 24.25 20.25
CA GLY A 294 4.79 25.22 20.80
C GLY A 294 5.48 26.18 21.78
N SER A 295 4.76 26.58 22.84
CA SER A 295 5.29 27.41 23.94
C SER A 295 6.04 26.62 25.03
N MET A 296 6.47 25.37 24.78
CA MET A 296 7.17 24.54 25.79
C MET A 296 8.49 25.15 26.31
N PHE A 297 8.98 26.24 25.69
CA PHE A 297 10.18 26.98 26.06
C PHE A 297 9.95 28.46 26.34
N GLU A 298 8.70 28.93 26.48
CA GLU A 298 8.47 30.23 27.11
C GLU A 298 8.71 30.05 28.61
N GLU A 299 9.96 30.28 29.03
CA GLU A 299 10.30 30.42 30.45
C GLU A 299 9.40 31.53 31.05
N ASP A 300 8.83 31.27 32.23
CA ASP A 300 8.22 32.28 33.11
C ASP A 300 9.32 33.28 33.53
N ASP A 301 9.80 34.11 32.60
CA ASP A 301 10.68 35.23 32.91
C ASP A 301 9.79 36.37 33.43
N ASP A 302 9.55 36.33 34.75
CA ASP A 302 9.12 37.45 35.59
C ASP A 302 10.19 38.57 35.58
N GLN A 303 10.50 39.14 34.41
CA GLN A 303 11.28 40.36 34.30
C GLN A 303 10.62 41.34 33.34
N GLU A 304 10.04 42.38 33.93
CA GLU A 304 9.75 43.67 33.28
C GLU A 304 10.99 44.14 32.50
N ASN A 305 11.02 43.91 31.20
CA ASN A 305 11.91 44.61 30.28
C ASN A 305 11.10 45.21 29.13
N GLU A 306 11.45 46.45 28.80
CA GLU A 306 10.82 47.35 27.84
C GLU A 306 10.64 46.75 26.43
N PRO A 307 9.71 47.28 25.62
CA PRO A 307 9.28 46.65 24.37
C PRO A 307 10.32 46.90 23.26
N ASP A 308 11.39 46.11 23.25
CA ASP A 308 12.28 46.01 22.10
C ASP A 308 11.65 45.08 21.06
N GLU A 309 11.37 45.67 19.89
CA GLU A 309 10.97 45.09 18.60
C GLU A 309 10.72 43.58 18.61
N ALA A 310 9.48 43.20 18.93
CA ALA A 310 8.98 41.85 18.70
C ALA A 310 9.13 41.52 17.21
N VAL A 311 10.15 40.74 16.88
CA VAL A 311 10.18 40.00 15.63
C VAL A 311 9.00 39.05 15.71
N ASP A 312 7.93 39.41 15.02
CA ASP A 312 6.70 38.63 14.84
C ASP A 312 7.05 37.36 14.05
N ASP A 313 7.71 36.42 14.73
CA ASP A 313 8.06 35.08 14.25
C ASP A 313 6.77 34.24 14.33
N ALA A 314 5.72 34.70 13.64
CA ALA A 314 4.38 34.17 13.66
C ALA A 314 4.33 32.78 12.99
N VAL A 315 4.75 31.76 13.74
CA VAL A 315 4.54 30.36 13.37
C VAL A 315 3.06 30.04 13.58
N VAL A 316 2.44 29.41 12.58
CA VAL A 316 1.05 28.93 12.72
C VAL A 316 1.02 27.89 13.84
N ALA A 317 0.48 28.25 15.01
CA ALA A 317 0.45 27.37 16.17
C ALA A 317 -0.44 26.14 15.93
N TRP A 318 0.05 24.95 16.29
CA TRP A 318 -0.68 23.67 16.15
C TRP A 318 -1.59 23.44 17.37
N GLY A 319 -2.23 24.50 17.87
CA GLY A 319 -3.02 24.57 19.10
C GLY A 319 -2.24 25.13 20.31
N ASP A 320 -2.91 25.28 21.45
CA ASP A 320 -2.37 25.92 22.67
C ASP A 320 -2.17 24.94 23.85
N GLY A 321 -2.21 23.62 23.63
CA GLY A 321 -2.11 22.62 24.69
C GLY A 321 -1.09 21.51 24.41
N ASP A 322 -0.81 20.67 25.40
CA ASP A 322 0.24 19.62 25.34
C ASP A 322 -0.05 18.47 24.37
N GLU A 323 -1.27 18.42 23.82
CA GLU A 323 -1.70 17.39 22.87
C GLU A 323 -2.07 17.98 21.51
N ILE A 324 -1.71 17.27 20.44
CA ILE A 324 -2.12 17.55 19.07
C ILE A 324 -2.90 16.35 18.55
N VAL A 325 -4.19 16.55 18.28
CA VAL A 325 -5.10 15.49 17.78
C VAL A 325 -5.10 14.25 18.70
N GLY A 326 -4.89 14.45 20.02
CA GLY A 326 -4.84 13.41 21.07
C GLY A 326 -3.47 12.75 21.27
N TRP A 327 -2.44 13.15 20.53
CA TRP A 327 -1.06 12.72 20.75
C TRP A 327 -0.28 13.74 21.58
N ASN A 328 0.56 13.28 22.51
CA ASN A 328 1.46 14.16 23.27
C ASN A 328 2.49 14.83 22.35
N ARG A 329 2.67 16.15 22.51
CA ARG A 329 3.60 16.96 21.70
C ARG A 329 5.05 16.52 21.82
N GLU A 330 5.53 16.17 23.01
CA GLU A 330 6.91 15.75 23.19
C GLU A 330 7.21 14.47 22.42
N ASP A 331 6.26 13.54 22.40
CA ASP A 331 6.42 12.26 21.72
C ASP A 331 6.45 12.46 20.20
N LEU A 332 5.57 13.31 19.67
CA LEU A 332 5.60 13.72 18.27
C LEU A 332 6.92 14.43 17.91
N LEU A 333 7.39 15.33 18.78
CA LEU A 333 8.64 16.06 18.56
C LEU A 333 9.85 15.12 18.56
N LYS A 334 9.92 14.16 19.50
CA LYS A 334 10.98 13.14 19.56
C LYS A 334 10.99 12.30 18.28
N GLU A 335 9.83 11.87 17.81
CA GLU A 335 9.68 11.05 16.62
C GLU A 335 10.06 11.81 15.34
N VAL A 336 9.52 13.03 15.16
CA VAL A 336 9.85 13.90 14.03
C VAL A 336 11.33 14.26 14.02
N THR A 337 11.94 14.51 15.19
CA THR A 337 13.38 14.79 15.30
C THR A 337 14.23 13.55 14.97
N LEU A 338 13.79 12.35 15.36
CA LEU A 338 14.48 11.11 15.04
C LEU A 338 14.44 10.84 13.53
N GLU A 339 13.27 10.97 12.92
CA GLU A 339 13.06 10.82 11.48
C GLU A 339 13.80 11.90 10.69
N TYR A 340 13.84 13.14 11.19
CA TYR A 340 14.68 14.19 10.61
C TYR A 340 16.16 13.86 10.74
N LYS A 341 16.65 13.32 11.87
CA LYS A 341 18.05 12.88 11.98
C LYS A 341 18.37 11.73 11.03
N MET A 342 17.41 10.86 10.74
CA MET A 342 17.56 9.81 9.74
C MET A 342 17.49 10.37 8.30
N GLY A 343 16.63 11.37 8.04
CA GLY A 343 16.44 12.02 6.74
C GLY A 343 17.52 13.07 6.39
N SER A 344 18.02 13.81 7.38
CA SER A 344 19.07 14.84 7.27
C SER A 344 20.47 14.22 7.19
N LYS A 345 20.68 13.03 7.78
CA LYS A 345 21.83 12.18 7.43
C LYS A 345 21.76 11.68 5.98
N GLY A 346 20.65 11.91 5.28
CA GLY A 346 20.46 11.60 3.87
C GLY A 346 21.30 12.44 2.90
N ASP A 347 21.89 13.57 3.33
CA ASP A 347 22.62 14.49 2.43
C ASP A 347 24.12 14.71 2.77
N ASP A 348 24.59 14.29 3.96
CA ASP A 348 26.04 14.09 4.21
C ASP A 348 26.53 12.74 3.67
N HIS A 349 25.63 11.96 3.05
CA HIS A 349 25.99 10.94 2.11
C HIS A 349 26.19 11.60 0.73
N ALA A 350 27.42 12.05 0.47
CA ALA A 350 27.99 11.80 -0.85
C ALA A 350 27.56 10.39 -1.25
N GLN A 351 26.70 10.24 -2.27
CA GLN A 351 26.17 8.97 -2.80
C GLN A 351 26.78 7.75 -2.09
N ILE A 352 26.25 7.35 -0.92
CA ILE A 352 26.70 6.06 -0.37
C ILE A 352 25.87 5.04 -1.13
N GLU A 353 26.43 4.64 -2.28
CA GLU A 353 26.01 3.43 -2.94
C GLU A 353 25.83 2.31 -1.89
N PRO A 354 24.79 1.48 -2.01
CA PRO A 354 24.65 0.30 -1.16
C PRO A 354 25.98 -0.45 -1.10
N GLN A 355 26.55 -0.52 0.10
CA GLN A 355 27.84 -1.16 0.30
C GLN A 355 27.67 -2.67 0.35
N PHE A 356 27.82 -3.27 -0.81
CA PHE A 356 28.00 -4.69 -1.04
C PHE A 356 29.41 -5.09 -0.59
N THR A 357 29.63 -5.14 0.72
CA THR A 357 30.98 -5.29 1.33
C THR A 357 31.03 -6.30 2.47
N ALA A 358 29.94 -7.04 2.72
CA ALA A 358 29.97 -8.09 3.74
C ALA A 358 31.06 -9.13 3.41
N PRO A 359 31.81 -9.61 4.43
CA PRO A 359 32.87 -10.58 4.21
C PRO A 359 32.33 -11.85 3.58
N ALA A 360 33.15 -12.50 2.76
CA ALA A 360 32.81 -13.77 2.16
C ALA A 360 32.45 -14.80 3.25
N SER A 361 31.36 -15.52 3.03
CA SER A 361 30.90 -16.60 3.90
C SER A 361 30.51 -17.81 3.07
N THR A 362 30.91 -18.99 3.51
CA THR A 362 30.62 -20.25 2.83
C THR A 362 29.52 -21.01 3.57
N HIS A 363 28.53 -21.50 2.82
CA HIS A 363 27.37 -22.23 3.33
C HIS A 363 27.15 -23.49 2.51
N ASP A 364 26.74 -24.57 3.18
CA ASP A 364 26.48 -25.85 2.54
C ASP A 364 24.99 -26.09 2.35
N PHE A 365 24.58 -26.40 1.12
CA PHE A 365 23.19 -26.70 0.75
C PHE A 365 23.08 -28.07 0.11
N SER A 366 21.89 -28.65 0.11
CA SER A 366 21.60 -29.90 -0.60
C SER A 366 21.20 -29.69 -2.06
N ALA A 367 20.62 -28.54 -2.39
CA ALA A 367 20.23 -28.18 -3.75
C ALA A 367 20.04 -26.67 -3.92
N LEU A 368 20.20 -26.20 -5.16
CA LEU A 368 19.96 -24.81 -5.56
C LEU A 368 18.75 -24.70 -6.48
N LEU A 369 17.91 -23.70 -6.24
CA LEU A 369 16.73 -23.39 -7.04
C LEU A 369 16.85 -21.97 -7.56
N PHE A 370 16.88 -21.81 -8.88
CA PHE A 370 17.07 -20.52 -9.52
C PHE A 370 15.74 -20.03 -10.08
N ASP A 371 15.33 -18.82 -9.71
CA ASP A 371 14.45 -18.07 -10.61
C ASP A 371 15.19 -17.73 -11.92
N MET A 372 14.48 -17.23 -12.92
CA MET A 372 14.98 -17.03 -14.28
C MET A 372 15.02 -15.55 -14.67
N ASP A 373 13.86 -14.91 -14.77
CA ASP A 373 13.69 -13.55 -15.28
C ASP A 373 14.07 -12.52 -14.23
N GLY A 374 15.18 -11.81 -14.44
CA GLY A 374 15.79 -10.88 -13.48
C GLY A 374 16.86 -11.52 -12.59
N THR A 375 16.90 -12.86 -12.51
CA THR A 375 17.89 -13.62 -11.74
C THR A 375 19.03 -14.16 -12.61
N ILE A 376 18.74 -14.88 -13.70
CA ILE A 376 19.75 -15.45 -14.61
C ILE A 376 20.08 -14.46 -15.73
N PHE A 377 19.05 -13.81 -16.27
CA PHE A 377 19.15 -12.75 -17.28
C PHE A 377 18.09 -11.69 -17.02
N ASP A 378 18.37 -10.44 -17.37
CA ASP A 378 17.38 -9.37 -17.40
C ASP A 378 16.59 -9.42 -18.71
N SER A 379 15.35 -9.91 -18.62
CA SER A 379 14.35 -9.89 -19.70
C SER A 379 13.34 -8.74 -19.54
N THR A 380 13.54 -7.85 -18.56
CA THR A 380 12.59 -6.77 -18.23
C THR A 380 12.20 -5.95 -19.45
N PRO A 381 13.13 -5.50 -20.33
CA PRO A 381 12.75 -4.73 -21.51
C PRO A 381 11.86 -5.50 -22.49
N ALA A 382 12.08 -6.82 -22.66
CA ALA A 382 11.26 -7.68 -23.50
C ALA A 382 9.84 -7.88 -22.91
N ILE A 383 9.77 -8.13 -21.61
CA ILE A 383 8.51 -8.30 -20.88
C ILE A 383 7.70 -6.98 -20.86
N VAL A 384 8.35 -5.83 -20.73
CA VAL A 384 7.72 -4.50 -20.86
C VAL A 384 7.09 -4.34 -22.24
N LYS A 385 7.80 -4.63 -23.33
CA LYS A 385 7.25 -4.54 -24.69
C LYS A 385 6.05 -5.48 -24.88
N TYR A 386 6.15 -6.71 -24.37
CA TYR A 386 5.06 -7.68 -24.40
C TYR A 386 3.81 -7.16 -23.70
N TRP A 387 3.91 -6.73 -22.44
CA TRP A 387 2.75 -6.24 -21.68
C TRP A 387 2.19 -4.92 -22.22
N MET A 388 3.04 -4.05 -22.78
CA MET A 388 2.58 -2.85 -23.49
C MET A 388 1.75 -3.16 -24.73
N ASN A 389 2.06 -4.24 -25.45
CA ASN A 389 1.27 -4.68 -26.60
C ASN A 389 0.03 -5.46 -26.17
N MET A 390 0.15 -6.36 -25.20
CA MET A 390 -0.99 -7.09 -24.62
C MET A 390 -2.02 -6.13 -24.02
N GLY A 391 -1.56 -5.07 -23.35
CA GLY A 391 -2.42 -4.02 -22.80
C GLY A 391 -3.30 -3.34 -23.84
N LYS A 392 -2.74 -3.06 -25.04
CA LYS A 392 -3.53 -2.53 -26.16
C LYS A 392 -4.59 -3.51 -26.63
N GLU A 393 -4.29 -4.81 -26.64
CA GLU A 393 -5.21 -5.86 -27.07
C GLU A 393 -6.37 -6.05 -26.09
N ILE A 394 -6.10 -5.98 -24.77
CA ILE A 394 -7.11 -6.20 -23.72
C ILE A 394 -7.76 -4.91 -23.20
N GLY A 395 -7.37 -3.74 -23.70
CA GLY A 395 -7.91 -2.45 -23.27
C GLY A 395 -7.46 -2.00 -21.87
N VAL A 396 -6.33 -2.51 -21.38
CA VAL A 396 -5.72 -2.14 -20.09
C VAL A 396 -4.37 -1.49 -20.35
N PRO A 397 -4.06 -0.30 -19.80
CA PRO A 397 -2.74 0.31 -19.98
C PRO A 397 -1.61 -0.63 -19.54
N GLY A 398 -0.62 -0.86 -20.41
CA GLY A 398 0.45 -1.83 -20.16
C GLY A 398 1.29 -1.48 -18.93
N GLU A 399 1.48 -0.19 -18.66
CA GLU A 399 2.17 0.31 -17.46
C GLU A 399 1.49 -0.19 -16.18
N LYS A 400 0.15 -0.20 -16.15
CA LYS A 400 -0.63 -0.69 -15.01
C LYS A 400 -0.50 -2.20 -14.82
N ILE A 401 -0.31 -2.95 -15.90
CA ILE A 401 -0.05 -4.40 -15.82
C ILE A 401 1.34 -4.63 -15.21
N LEU A 402 2.32 -3.85 -15.66
CA LEU A 402 3.72 -3.97 -15.24
C LEU A 402 3.91 -3.75 -13.74
N GLU A 403 3.21 -2.78 -13.14
CA GLU A 403 3.22 -2.49 -11.69
C GLU A 403 3.02 -3.74 -10.80
N THR A 404 2.28 -4.73 -11.27
CA THR A 404 1.88 -5.91 -10.48
C THR A 404 2.27 -7.25 -11.11
N SER A 405 2.99 -7.24 -12.23
CA SER A 405 3.29 -8.45 -13.02
C SER A 405 4.63 -9.12 -12.67
N HIS A 406 5.60 -8.39 -12.11
CA HIS A 406 6.95 -8.90 -11.87
C HIS A 406 6.95 -10.14 -10.94
N GLY A 407 7.64 -11.20 -11.36
CA GLY A 407 7.73 -12.47 -10.62
C GLY A 407 6.43 -13.28 -10.54
N ARG A 408 5.33 -12.86 -11.19
CA ARG A 408 4.02 -13.52 -11.17
C ARG A 408 3.68 -14.12 -12.53
N ARG A 409 2.79 -15.13 -12.53
CA ARG A 409 2.41 -15.84 -13.76
C ARG A 409 1.47 -14.97 -14.59
N SER A 410 1.66 -14.93 -15.91
CA SER A 410 0.79 -14.19 -16.83
C SER A 410 -0.68 -14.65 -16.74
N ILE A 411 -0.93 -15.94 -16.47
CA ILE A 411 -2.30 -16.45 -16.33
C ILE A 411 -3.03 -15.85 -15.12
N ASP A 412 -2.33 -15.61 -14.01
CA ASP A 412 -2.92 -15.02 -12.80
C ASP A 412 -3.25 -13.54 -13.04
N MET A 413 -2.41 -12.86 -13.81
CA MET A 413 -2.65 -11.49 -14.25
C MET A 413 -3.85 -11.40 -15.20
N LEU A 414 -3.89 -12.25 -16.22
CA LEU A 414 -4.99 -12.28 -17.18
C LEU A 414 -6.31 -12.72 -16.53
N ALA A 415 -6.29 -13.60 -15.53
CA ALA A 415 -7.51 -13.99 -14.80
C ALA A 415 -8.22 -12.79 -14.14
N ILE A 416 -7.47 -11.73 -13.84
CA ILE A 416 -8.01 -10.48 -13.26
C ILE A 416 -8.33 -9.48 -14.37
N LEU A 417 -7.45 -9.33 -15.36
CA LEU A 417 -7.48 -8.25 -16.33
C LEU A 417 -8.30 -8.56 -17.60
N ALA A 418 -8.28 -9.81 -18.03
CA ALA A 418 -8.92 -10.31 -19.25
C ALA A 418 -9.24 -11.81 -19.09
N PRO A 419 -10.24 -12.18 -18.25
CA PRO A 419 -10.49 -13.56 -17.86
C PRO A 419 -10.71 -14.51 -19.05
N GLU A 420 -11.23 -14.02 -20.16
CA GLU A 420 -11.43 -14.76 -21.40
C GLU A 420 -10.11 -15.21 -22.07
N LYS A 421 -8.99 -14.56 -21.76
CA LYS A 421 -7.64 -14.90 -22.23
C LYS A 421 -6.84 -15.70 -21.21
N ALA A 422 -7.37 -15.92 -20.00
CA ALA A 422 -6.71 -16.64 -18.92
C ALA A 422 -6.79 -18.17 -19.10
N ASN A 423 -6.24 -18.67 -20.21
CA ASN A 423 -6.13 -20.10 -20.50
C ASN A 423 -4.72 -20.46 -20.95
N TRP A 424 -4.29 -21.69 -20.69
CA TRP A 424 -2.91 -22.10 -20.94
C TRP A 424 -2.54 -22.10 -22.42
N ASP A 425 -3.46 -22.41 -23.34
CA ASP A 425 -3.17 -22.38 -24.77
C ASP A 425 -2.76 -20.98 -25.21
N PHE A 426 -3.55 -19.96 -24.84
CA PHE A 426 -3.25 -18.57 -25.13
C PHE A 426 -1.97 -18.09 -24.44
N VAL A 427 -1.80 -18.37 -23.15
CA VAL A 427 -0.65 -17.87 -22.38
C VAL A 427 0.66 -18.50 -22.87
N CYS A 428 0.69 -19.81 -23.11
CA CYS A 428 1.85 -20.51 -23.63
C CYS A 428 2.21 -20.05 -25.05
N GLU A 429 1.22 -19.80 -25.91
CA GLU A 429 1.46 -19.25 -27.25
C GLU A 429 2.01 -17.81 -27.17
N ALA A 430 1.39 -16.95 -26.36
CA ALA A 430 1.76 -15.56 -26.22
C ALA A 430 3.17 -15.40 -25.63
N GLU A 431 3.46 -16.09 -24.52
CA GLU A 431 4.79 -16.04 -23.91
C GLU A 431 5.86 -16.73 -24.78
N GLY A 432 5.52 -17.82 -25.47
CA GLY A 432 6.43 -18.52 -26.38
C GLY A 432 6.90 -17.67 -27.58
N ARG A 433 6.24 -16.54 -27.86
CA ARG A 433 6.68 -15.56 -28.87
C ARG A 433 7.67 -14.55 -28.32
N ILE A 434 7.69 -14.29 -27.00
CA ILE A 434 8.51 -13.24 -26.40
C ILE A 434 10.01 -13.40 -26.72
N PRO A 435 10.65 -14.58 -26.52
CA PRO A 435 12.07 -14.73 -26.82
C PRO A 435 12.38 -14.61 -28.32
N LYS A 436 11.41 -14.95 -29.18
CA LYS A 436 11.57 -14.88 -30.64
C LYS A 436 11.44 -13.45 -31.17
N GLU A 437 10.50 -12.68 -30.62
CA GLU A 437 10.20 -11.31 -31.04
C GLU A 437 11.14 -10.28 -30.40
N TYR A 438 11.49 -10.48 -29.13
CA TYR A 438 12.22 -9.51 -28.30
C TYR A 438 13.52 -10.06 -27.72
N GLY A 439 14.03 -11.17 -28.28
CA GLY A 439 15.22 -11.85 -27.77
C GLY A 439 16.48 -10.99 -27.67
N ALA A 440 16.63 -10.01 -28.57
CA ALA A 440 17.75 -9.09 -28.60
C ALA A 440 17.76 -8.09 -27.42
N ASP A 441 16.65 -7.95 -26.70
CA ASP A 441 16.53 -7.04 -25.56
C ASP A 441 16.90 -7.69 -24.23
N ALA A 442 17.17 -9.01 -24.21
CA ALA A 442 17.56 -9.71 -22.99
C ALA A 442 19.09 -9.69 -22.80
N VAL A 443 19.52 -9.41 -21.57
CA VAL A 443 20.94 -9.32 -21.22
C VAL A 443 21.23 -10.26 -20.05
N GLU A 444 22.33 -11.00 -20.11
CA GLU A 444 22.71 -11.90 -19.02
C GLU A 444 23.02 -11.12 -17.74
N ILE A 445 22.53 -11.60 -16.59
CA ILE A 445 22.95 -11.05 -15.30
C ILE A 445 24.42 -11.45 -15.05
N PRO A 446 25.32 -10.50 -14.74
CA PRO A 446 26.73 -10.81 -14.56
C PRO A 446 26.96 -11.93 -13.54
N GLY A 447 27.74 -12.94 -13.93
CA GLY A 447 28.09 -14.10 -13.10
C GLY A 447 27.17 -15.31 -13.27
N SER A 448 25.99 -15.14 -13.87
CA SER A 448 24.99 -16.21 -14.00
C SER A 448 25.49 -17.40 -14.82
N ARG A 449 26.03 -17.19 -16.03
CA ARG A 449 26.59 -18.28 -16.83
C ARG A 449 27.73 -19.01 -16.12
N ALA A 450 28.64 -18.27 -15.50
CA ALA A 450 29.78 -18.85 -14.81
C ALA A 450 29.35 -19.78 -13.66
N LEU A 451 28.35 -19.38 -12.88
CA LEU A 451 27.80 -20.21 -11.80
C LEU A 451 27.08 -21.44 -12.35
N LEU A 452 26.19 -21.27 -13.36
CA LEU A 452 25.44 -22.37 -13.96
C LEU A 452 26.37 -23.41 -14.62
N GLU A 453 27.37 -22.98 -15.38
CA GLU A 453 28.37 -23.87 -15.99
C GLU A 453 29.21 -24.60 -14.94
N SER A 454 29.53 -23.94 -13.81
CA SER A 454 30.26 -24.56 -12.71
C SER A 454 29.43 -25.64 -12.00
N LEU A 455 28.14 -25.38 -11.77
CA LEU A 455 27.21 -26.36 -11.21
C LEU A 455 27.03 -27.57 -12.13
N GLU A 456 26.85 -27.32 -13.43
CA GLU A 456 26.69 -28.37 -14.44
C GLU A 456 27.95 -29.23 -14.56
N LYS A 457 29.12 -28.60 -14.65
CA LYS A 457 30.42 -29.31 -14.71
C LYS A 457 30.69 -30.14 -13.46
N ALA A 458 30.27 -29.65 -12.29
CA ALA A 458 30.39 -30.39 -11.03
C ALA A 458 29.34 -31.51 -10.90
N GLY A 459 28.25 -31.47 -11.67
CA GLY A 459 27.10 -32.34 -11.47
C GLY A 459 26.36 -32.05 -10.15
N ALA A 460 26.42 -30.80 -9.69
CA ALA A 460 25.71 -30.37 -8.49
C ALA A 460 24.20 -30.31 -8.74
N PRO A 461 23.34 -30.65 -7.75
CA PRO A 461 21.89 -30.62 -7.90
C PRO A 461 21.35 -29.18 -7.97
N TRP A 462 20.86 -28.77 -9.13
CA TRP A 462 20.19 -27.48 -9.32
C TRP A 462 19.00 -27.57 -10.29
N ALA A 463 18.04 -26.66 -10.15
CA ALA A 463 16.88 -26.55 -11.04
C ALA A 463 16.46 -25.09 -11.28
N ILE A 464 15.81 -24.84 -12.41
CA ILE A 464 15.11 -23.56 -12.67
C ILE A 464 13.68 -23.65 -12.12
N VAL A 465 13.21 -22.63 -11.43
CA VAL A 465 11.84 -22.52 -10.87
C VAL A 465 11.29 -21.12 -11.16
N THR A 466 10.45 -21.01 -12.18
CA THR A 466 10.01 -19.72 -12.75
C THR A 466 8.50 -19.60 -12.83
N SER A 467 8.02 -18.36 -12.82
CA SER A 467 6.63 -17.98 -13.13
C SER A 467 6.35 -17.91 -14.65
N GLY A 468 7.36 -18.15 -15.50
CA GLY A 468 7.22 -18.26 -16.95
C GLY A 468 6.76 -19.64 -17.42
N THR A 469 6.08 -19.69 -18.57
CA THR A 469 5.65 -20.95 -19.19
C THR A 469 6.79 -21.73 -19.82
N ARG A 470 6.60 -23.04 -20.07
CA ARG A 470 7.61 -23.87 -20.72
C ARG A 470 8.13 -23.31 -22.05
N PRO A 471 7.28 -22.84 -22.98
CA PRO A 471 7.76 -22.22 -24.23
C PRO A 471 8.62 -20.98 -24.01
N LEU A 472 8.29 -20.15 -23.02
CA LEU A 472 9.06 -18.95 -22.65
C LEU A 472 10.47 -19.34 -22.18
N VAL A 473 10.53 -20.24 -21.20
CA VAL A 473 11.77 -20.72 -20.58
C VAL A 473 12.67 -21.37 -21.63
N THR A 474 12.13 -22.28 -22.43
CA THR A 474 12.92 -22.95 -23.48
C THR A 474 13.42 -21.96 -24.53
N GLY A 475 12.58 -20.99 -24.91
CA GLY A 475 12.97 -19.95 -25.88
C GLY A 475 14.09 -19.06 -25.35
N TRP A 476 14.04 -18.68 -24.06
CA TRP A 476 15.11 -17.90 -23.45
C TRP A 476 16.43 -18.67 -23.35
N LEU A 477 16.39 -19.95 -22.96
CA LEU A 477 17.59 -20.78 -22.89
C LEU A 477 18.27 -20.90 -24.26
N ASP A 478 17.49 -21.03 -25.33
CA ASP A 478 18.01 -21.09 -26.71
C ASP A 478 18.60 -19.75 -27.17
N VAL A 479 17.88 -18.65 -26.96
CA VAL A 479 18.32 -17.29 -27.35
C VAL A 479 19.58 -16.88 -26.60
N MET A 480 19.61 -17.11 -25.29
CA MET A 480 20.72 -16.74 -24.42
C MET A 480 21.87 -17.77 -24.43
N LYS A 481 21.68 -18.92 -25.10
CA LYS A 481 22.63 -20.04 -25.18
C LYS A 481 23.13 -20.47 -23.80
N LEU A 482 22.22 -20.59 -22.84
CA LEU A 482 22.54 -20.95 -21.45
C LEU A 482 22.58 -22.47 -21.27
N ALA A 483 23.17 -22.92 -20.15
CA ALA A 483 23.14 -24.33 -19.79
C ALA A 483 21.68 -24.80 -19.60
N GLN A 484 21.35 -25.94 -20.19
CA GLN A 484 20.01 -26.53 -20.11
C GLN A 484 19.89 -27.29 -18.78
N PRO A 485 19.01 -26.87 -17.86
CA PRO A 485 18.86 -27.55 -16.59
C PRO A 485 18.29 -28.95 -16.80
N LYS A 486 18.79 -29.93 -16.03
CA LYS A 486 18.18 -31.27 -15.99
C LYS A 486 16.73 -31.22 -15.52
N TYR A 487 16.42 -30.32 -14.60
CA TYR A 487 15.07 -30.13 -14.05
C TYR A 487 14.69 -28.65 -14.07
N MET A 488 13.46 -28.37 -14.49
CA MET A 488 12.84 -27.05 -14.41
C MET A 488 11.42 -27.19 -13.88
N VAL A 489 10.86 -26.14 -13.28
CA VAL A 489 9.45 -26.01 -12.91
C VAL A 489 8.92 -24.73 -13.54
N THR A 490 7.86 -24.84 -14.32
CA THR A 490 7.26 -23.71 -15.05
C THR A 490 5.86 -23.36 -14.54
N ALA A 491 5.32 -22.23 -15.01
CA ALA A 491 4.07 -21.62 -14.56
C ALA A 491 2.86 -22.58 -14.53
N GLU A 492 2.75 -23.42 -15.56
CA GLU A 492 1.64 -24.33 -15.80
C GLU A 492 1.68 -25.60 -14.94
N GLU A 493 2.78 -25.84 -14.24
CA GLU A 493 2.99 -27.06 -13.45
C GLU A 493 2.53 -26.90 -11.99
N VAL A 494 2.11 -25.70 -11.59
CA VAL A 494 1.64 -25.39 -10.25
C VAL A 494 0.24 -24.79 -10.25
N ALA A 495 -0.56 -25.09 -9.23
CA ALA A 495 -1.89 -24.50 -9.12
C ALA A 495 -1.84 -23.02 -8.74
N LYS A 496 -0.91 -22.64 -7.85
CA LYS A 496 -0.72 -21.28 -7.35
C LYS A 496 0.71 -20.81 -7.64
N GLY A 497 0.84 -19.59 -8.17
CA GLY A 497 2.13 -18.96 -8.43
C GLY A 497 2.71 -18.27 -7.20
N LYS A 498 3.92 -17.74 -7.34
CA LYS A 498 4.59 -16.90 -6.33
C LYS A 498 3.63 -15.76 -5.89
N PRO A 499 3.47 -15.49 -4.58
CA PRO A 499 4.31 -15.89 -3.45
C PRO A 499 3.97 -17.25 -2.80
N ASP A 500 3.13 -18.08 -3.39
CA ASP A 500 2.88 -19.44 -2.89
C ASP A 500 4.16 -20.31 -3.03
N PRO A 501 4.55 -21.10 -2.02
CA PRO A 501 5.79 -21.88 -2.03
C PRO A 501 5.75 -23.12 -2.94
N ALA A 502 4.61 -23.46 -3.55
CA ALA A 502 4.42 -24.70 -4.30
C ALA A 502 5.47 -24.93 -5.40
N CYS A 503 5.89 -23.87 -6.12
CA CYS A 503 6.89 -23.99 -7.18
C CYS A 503 8.27 -24.43 -6.66
N TYR A 504 8.73 -23.85 -5.55
CA TYR A 504 10.02 -24.20 -4.96
C TYR A 504 10.01 -25.58 -4.31
N ARG A 505 8.90 -25.98 -3.70
CA ARG A 505 8.73 -27.35 -3.18
C ARG A 505 8.73 -28.39 -4.31
N LEU A 506 8.08 -28.08 -5.43
CA LEU A 506 8.11 -28.95 -6.62
C LEU A 506 9.53 -29.05 -7.21
N GLY A 507 10.29 -27.95 -7.22
CA GLY A 507 11.69 -27.94 -7.66
C GLY A 507 12.57 -28.86 -6.80
N ALA A 508 12.48 -28.75 -5.48
CA ALA A 508 13.17 -29.63 -4.55
C ALA A 508 12.80 -31.11 -4.74
N LYS A 509 11.50 -31.40 -4.95
CA LYS A 509 11.01 -32.75 -5.23
C LYS A 509 11.62 -33.33 -6.52
N ARG A 510 11.69 -32.55 -7.61
CA ARG A 510 12.28 -32.99 -8.88
C ARG A 510 13.77 -33.29 -8.77
N LEU A 511 14.46 -32.62 -7.86
CA LEU A 511 15.85 -32.90 -7.52
C LEU A 511 16.02 -34.14 -6.62
N GLY A 512 14.93 -34.85 -6.29
CA GLY A 512 14.94 -36.07 -5.50
C GLY A 512 14.99 -35.85 -4.00
N PHE A 513 14.59 -34.67 -3.52
CA PHE A 513 14.58 -34.35 -2.10
C PHE A 513 13.17 -34.18 -1.54
N ASN A 514 13.03 -34.47 -0.25
CA ASN A 514 11.81 -34.22 0.53
C ASN A 514 12.16 -33.27 1.69
N ASP A 515 11.55 -32.10 1.71
CA ASP A 515 11.82 -30.99 2.66
C ASP A 515 11.07 -31.14 4.00
N GLY A 516 10.36 -32.26 4.20
CA GLY A 516 9.61 -32.53 5.43
C GLY A 516 8.20 -31.93 5.47
N HIS A 517 7.77 -31.18 4.44
CA HIS A 517 6.49 -30.47 4.43
C HIS A 517 5.32 -31.18 3.72
N GLY A 518 5.46 -32.46 3.36
CA GLY A 518 4.36 -33.41 3.17
C GLY A 518 3.23 -33.05 2.18
N LYS A 519 3.20 -33.76 1.04
CA LYS A 519 2.14 -33.91 0.02
C LYS A 519 1.80 -32.67 -0.82
N VAL A 520 2.42 -32.58 -2.00
CA VAL A 520 1.79 -31.95 -3.17
C VAL A 520 0.69 -32.91 -3.67
N GLN A 521 -0.53 -32.42 -3.88
CA GLN A 521 -1.63 -33.22 -4.42
C GLN A 521 -1.31 -33.68 -5.85
N GLY A 522 -1.37 -35.00 -6.12
CA GLY A 522 -1.51 -35.54 -7.48
C GLY A 522 -0.44 -36.51 -8.00
N GLU A 523 0.62 -36.82 -7.25
CA GLU A 523 1.70 -37.68 -7.79
C GLU A 523 2.17 -38.75 -6.79
N ALA A 524 2.53 -39.92 -7.34
CA ALA A 524 3.03 -41.07 -6.62
C ALA A 524 4.29 -40.72 -5.79
N GLN A 525 4.37 -41.37 -4.63
CA GLN A 525 5.46 -41.24 -3.67
C GLN A 525 6.71 -41.90 -4.25
N GLU A 526 7.67 -41.10 -4.72
CA GLU A 526 9.04 -41.57 -4.97
C GLU A 526 9.93 -41.27 -3.76
N ASP A 527 10.84 -42.20 -3.48
CA ASP A 527 11.76 -42.28 -2.33
C ASP A 527 12.81 -41.14 -2.30
N GLY A 528 12.37 -39.88 -2.24
CA GLY A 528 13.25 -38.73 -2.14
C GLY A 528 14.00 -38.67 -0.80
N LYS A 529 15.27 -38.25 -0.83
CA LYS A 529 16.11 -38.10 0.37
C LYS A 529 15.52 -37.00 1.27
N SER A 530 15.16 -37.34 2.50
CA SER A 530 14.66 -36.37 3.48
C SER A 530 15.79 -35.43 3.91
N VAL A 531 15.57 -34.13 3.79
CA VAL A 531 16.50 -33.06 4.18
C VAL A 531 15.72 -31.90 4.80
N ASP A 532 16.36 -31.17 5.70
CA ASP A 532 15.76 -30.00 6.33
C ASP A 532 15.54 -28.87 5.30
N ALA A 533 14.43 -28.14 5.40
CA ALA A 533 14.08 -27.06 4.47
C ALA A 533 15.16 -25.96 4.38
N SER A 534 15.91 -25.70 5.46
CA SER A 534 17.01 -24.71 5.45
C SER A 534 18.19 -25.12 4.56
N GLN A 535 18.20 -26.37 4.07
CA GLN A 535 19.27 -26.92 3.23
C GLN A 535 19.00 -26.68 1.74
N PHE A 536 17.97 -25.92 1.38
CA PHE A 536 17.75 -25.45 0.03
C PHE A 536 18.09 -23.97 -0.08
N LEU A 537 18.78 -23.60 -1.15
CA LEU A 537 19.07 -22.22 -1.48
C LEU A 537 18.27 -21.79 -2.71
N VAL A 538 17.49 -20.73 -2.57
CA VAL A 538 16.80 -20.04 -3.65
C VAL A 538 17.60 -18.81 -4.07
N LEU A 539 17.75 -18.60 -5.37
CA LEU A 539 18.29 -17.38 -5.95
C LEU A 539 17.15 -16.65 -6.68
N GLU A 540 16.92 -15.39 -6.33
CA GLU A 540 15.72 -14.63 -6.71
C GLU A 540 16.01 -13.15 -6.85
N ASP A 541 15.21 -12.42 -7.64
CA ASP A 541 15.28 -10.97 -7.78
C ASP A 541 13.97 -10.27 -7.40
N ALA A 542 12.85 -11.01 -7.34
CA ALA A 542 11.53 -10.44 -7.13
C ALA A 542 11.01 -10.68 -5.70
N PRO A 543 10.37 -9.68 -5.05
CA PRO A 543 9.80 -9.85 -3.71
C PRO A 543 8.81 -11.02 -3.59
N ALA A 544 7.99 -11.26 -4.61
CA ALA A 544 7.07 -12.40 -4.64
C ALA A 544 7.81 -13.74 -4.57
N GLY A 545 8.94 -13.82 -5.24
CA GLY A 545 9.80 -15.00 -5.26
C GLY A 545 10.58 -15.22 -3.99
N VAL A 546 11.14 -14.15 -3.42
CA VAL A 546 11.76 -14.18 -2.09
C VAL A 546 10.76 -14.70 -1.06
N MET A 547 9.54 -14.15 -1.02
CA MET A 547 8.48 -14.61 -0.12
C MET A 547 8.11 -16.09 -0.34
N ALA A 548 8.04 -16.56 -1.59
CA ALA A 548 7.77 -17.97 -1.89
C ALA A 548 8.89 -18.90 -1.37
N GLY A 549 10.15 -18.51 -1.54
CA GLY A 549 11.29 -19.25 -0.98
C GLY A 549 11.26 -19.31 0.55
N LYS A 550 10.99 -18.17 1.20
CA LYS A 550 10.84 -18.11 2.67
C LYS A 550 9.65 -18.92 3.18
N ALA A 551 8.50 -18.88 2.48
CA ALA A 551 7.32 -19.67 2.82
C ALA A 551 7.54 -21.19 2.62
N ALA A 552 8.51 -21.58 1.77
CA ALA A 552 8.96 -22.97 1.66
C ALA A 552 9.87 -23.41 2.81
N GLY A 553 10.33 -22.48 3.65
CA GLY A 553 11.31 -22.72 4.71
C GLY A 553 12.76 -22.66 4.21
N TYR A 554 12.98 -22.19 2.99
CA TYR A 554 14.28 -22.21 2.33
C TYR A 554 15.11 -20.96 2.68
N LYS A 555 16.42 -21.05 2.40
CA LYS A 555 17.32 -19.90 2.42
C LYS A 555 17.26 -19.18 1.08
N VAL A 556 17.34 -17.85 1.10
CA VAL A 556 17.18 -17.02 -0.11
C VAL A 556 18.33 -16.03 -0.23
N VAL A 557 19.00 -16.05 -1.38
CA VAL A 557 19.86 -14.97 -1.86
C VAL A 557 19.06 -14.14 -2.85
N ALA A 558 18.81 -12.88 -2.51
CA ALA A 558 18.16 -11.93 -3.40
C ALA A 558 19.17 -11.11 -4.21
N LEU A 559 18.93 -10.95 -5.51
CA LEU A 559 19.73 -10.15 -6.43
C LEU A 559 19.09 -8.77 -6.59
N ALA A 560 19.85 -7.70 -6.33
CA ALA A 560 19.42 -6.31 -6.48
C ALA A 560 19.48 -5.85 -7.94
N THR A 561 18.91 -6.64 -8.86
CA THR A 561 18.98 -6.44 -10.32
C THR A 561 17.77 -5.66 -10.84
N THR A 562 16.56 -6.08 -10.49
CA THR A 562 15.29 -5.56 -11.06
C THR A 562 14.45 -4.77 -10.07
N HIS A 563 14.59 -5.05 -8.76
CA HIS A 563 13.80 -4.44 -7.70
C HIS A 563 14.66 -3.64 -6.72
N ALA A 564 14.04 -2.63 -6.12
CA ALA A 564 14.70 -1.82 -5.10
C ALA A 564 15.07 -2.66 -3.87
N ILE A 565 16.29 -2.47 -3.36
CA ILE A 565 16.86 -3.23 -2.23
C ILE A 565 15.91 -3.31 -1.02
N HIS A 566 15.26 -2.21 -0.66
CA HIS A 566 14.35 -2.18 0.49
C HIS A 566 13.21 -3.20 0.36
N ARG A 567 12.71 -3.47 -0.86
CA ARG A 567 11.67 -4.48 -1.10
C ARG A 567 12.19 -5.90 -0.89
N LEU A 568 13.46 -6.15 -1.18
CA LEU A 568 14.12 -7.45 -0.96
C LEU A 568 14.38 -7.69 0.52
N VAL A 569 14.74 -6.64 1.27
CA VAL A 569 14.85 -6.68 2.74
C VAL A 569 13.49 -7.00 3.35
N GLU A 570 12.44 -6.26 2.98
CA GLU A 570 11.06 -6.47 3.46
C GLU A 570 10.52 -7.88 3.15
N ALA A 571 10.90 -8.46 2.01
CA ALA A 571 10.48 -9.81 1.63
C ALA A 571 11.18 -10.93 2.43
N GLY A 572 12.22 -10.60 3.21
CA GLY A 572 12.88 -11.53 4.13
C GLY A 572 14.04 -12.33 3.53
N ALA A 573 14.75 -11.79 2.54
CA ALA A 573 15.95 -12.42 1.99
C ALA A 573 17.02 -12.64 3.08
N ASP A 574 17.71 -13.78 3.06
CA ASP A 574 18.80 -14.07 4.03
C ASP A 574 20.09 -13.34 3.64
N TRP A 575 20.32 -13.17 2.34
CA TRP A 575 21.40 -12.36 1.78
C TRP A 575 20.86 -11.53 0.61
N ILE A 576 21.39 -10.32 0.45
CA ILE A 576 21.12 -9.48 -0.72
C ILE A 576 22.45 -9.18 -1.39
N VAL A 577 22.58 -9.46 -2.67
CA VAL A 577 23.80 -9.23 -3.45
C VAL A 577 23.50 -8.34 -4.65
N ARG A 578 24.52 -7.68 -5.21
CA ARG A 578 24.34 -6.80 -6.37
C ARG A 578 23.87 -7.59 -7.59
N ASP A 579 24.54 -8.71 -7.85
CA ASP A 579 24.27 -9.64 -8.95
C ASP A 579 24.95 -10.99 -8.65
N MET A 580 24.92 -11.90 -9.62
CA MET A 580 25.39 -13.26 -9.44
C MET A 580 26.93 -13.38 -9.27
N ARG A 581 27.73 -12.34 -9.54
CA ARG A 581 29.19 -12.39 -9.29
C ARG A 581 29.56 -12.59 -7.83
N SER A 582 28.64 -12.26 -6.94
CA SER A 582 28.74 -12.41 -5.48
C SER A 582 28.44 -13.82 -4.99
N VAL A 583 27.99 -14.74 -5.87
CA VAL A 583 27.63 -16.11 -5.50
C VAL A 583 28.45 -17.08 -6.35
N THR A 584 29.29 -17.89 -5.70
CA THR A 584 30.20 -18.82 -6.39
C THR A 584 30.11 -20.21 -5.79
N LEU A 585 30.31 -21.23 -6.63
CA LEU A 585 30.44 -22.61 -6.19
C LEU A 585 31.81 -22.80 -5.53
N SER A 586 31.85 -23.09 -4.23
CA SER A 586 33.09 -23.42 -3.52
C SER A 586 33.43 -24.91 -3.65
N GLY A 587 32.42 -25.78 -3.82
CA GLY A 587 32.62 -27.20 -4.12
C GLY A 587 31.31 -28.00 -4.12
N TRP A 588 31.37 -29.22 -4.65
CA TRP A 588 30.30 -30.21 -4.55
C TRP A 588 30.91 -31.53 -4.06
N ASP A 589 30.39 -32.06 -2.94
CA ASP A 589 30.79 -33.36 -2.43
C ASP A 589 29.65 -34.38 -2.62
N PRO A 590 29.77 -35.30 -3.60
CA PRO A 590 28.77 -36.33 -3.85
C PRO A 590 28.57 -37.30 -2.67
N ARG A 591 29.55 -37.45 -1.77
CA ARG A 591 29.45 -38.38 -0.63
C ARG A 591 28.56 -37.82 0.47
N THR A 592 28.70 -36.54 0.79
CA THR A 592 27.87 -35.86 1.78
C THR A 592 26.56 -35.33 1.16
N GLY A 593 26.56 -35.09 -0.16
CA GLY A 593 25.44 -34.48 -0.87
C GLY A 593 25.30 -33.00 -0.55
N ARG A 594 26.44 -32.30 -0.41
CA ARG A 594 26.53 -30.88 -0.06
C ARG A 594 27.16 -30.06 -1.19
N VAL A 595 26.44 -29.05 -1.64
CA VAL A 595 26.90 -27.98 -2.53
C VAL A 595 27.34 -26.82 -1.65
N GLY A 596 28.66 -26.59 -1.60
CA GLY A 596 29.23 -25.44 -0.92
C GLY A 596 29.09 -24.20 -1.80
N ILE A 597 28.46 -23.16 -1.26
CA ILE A 597 28.27 -21.86 -1.92
C ILE A 597 28.97 -20.79 -1.10
N GLU A 598 29.85 -20.03 -1.76
CA GLU A 598 30.43 -18.83 -1.20
C GLU A 598 29.58 -17.61 -1.63
N ILE A 599 29.18 -16.82 -0.63
CA ILE A 599 28.48 -15.55 -0.80
C ILE A 599 29.42 -14.45 -0.31
N LYS A 600 29.78 -13.53 -1.20
CA LYS A 600 30.67 -12.39 -0.93
C LYS A 600 30.00 -11.09 -1.32
N ASP A 601 30.48 -9.98 -0.77
CA ASP A 601 30.00 -8.65 -1.12
C ASP A 601 28.47 -8.54 -0.94
N ALA A 602 27.93 -9.24 0.07
CA ALA A 602 26.51 -9.08 0.39
C ALA A 602 26.28 -7.69 1.00
N LEU A 603 25.05 -7.19 0.86
CA LEU A 603 24.61 -5.97 1.47
C LEU A 603 24.78 -6.06 2.98
N LYS A 604 25.50 -5.10 3.56
CA LYS A 604 25.60 -4.96 5.01
C LYS A 604 24.34 -4.27 5.52
N ILE A 605 23.40 -5.08 6.02
CA ILE A 605 22.14 -4.62 6.64
C ILE A 605 22.42 -4.06 8.04
#